data_AF-A0A958BSF7-F1
#
_entry.id   AF-A0A958BSF7-F1
#
_cell.length_a   1.000
_cell.length_b   1.000
_cell.length_c   1.000
_cell.angle_alpha   90.00
_cell.angle_beta   90.00
_cell.angle_gamma   90.00
#
_symmetry.space_group_name_H-M   'P 1'
#
loop_
_entity.id
_entity.type
_entity.pdbx_description
1 polymer ?
#
loop_
_entity_poly.entity_id
_entity_poly.type
_entity_poly.pdbx_seq_one_letter_code
_entity_poly.pdbx_strand_id
1 'polypeptide(L)'
;MELLIPIGVVIVLIIIGVIWYLTRPRPRCPECGSRNVTIMAKEPLKSRYFEYPSGGPGGGGGAMQLVYKVKFGCRNCHHVWTKEITETN
;
A
#
# COMPACT_ATOMS: atom_id res chain seq x y z
N MET A 1 3.53 9.53 42.89
CA MET A 1 4.14 9.75 41.56
C MET A 1 4.03 8.53 40.62
N GLU A 2 3.48 7.40 41.07
CA GLU A 2 3.50 6.13 40.32
C GLU A 2 2.39 6.00 39.26
N LEU A 3 1.35 6.85 39.31
CA LEU A 3 0.21 6.82 38.38
C LEU A 3 0.40 7.62 37.07
N LEU A 4 1.43 8.46 36.98
CA LEU A 4 1.69 9.25 35.76
C LEU A 4 2.33 8.41 34.63
N ILE A 5 3.11 7.39 35.01
CA ILE A 5 3.79 6.48 34.08
C ILE A 5 2.79 5.70 33.21
N PRO A 6 1.75 5.01 33.77
CA PRO A 6 0.82 4.25 32.94
C PRO A 6 -0.02 5.14 32.02
N ILE A 7 -0.38 6.35 32.45
CA ILE A 7 -1.15 7.30 31.63
C ILE A 7 -0.32 7.77 30.43
N GLY A 8 0.97 8.07 30.64
CA GLY A 8 1.88 8.44 29.56
C GLY A 8 2.02 7.34 28.50
N VAL A 9 2.15 6.08 28.92
CA VAL A 9 2.28 4.94 28.00
C VAL A 9 1.01 4.75 27.15
N VAL A 10 -0.18 4.89 27.75
CA VAL A 10 -1.46 4.76 27.01
C VAL A 10 -1.57 5.83 25.93
N ILE A 11 -1.21 7.09 26.24
CA ILE A 11 -1.24 8.19 25.26
C ILE A 11 -0.28 7.92 24.10
N VAL A 12 0.93 7.44 24.38
CA VAL A 12 1.92 7.10 23.34
C VAL A 12 1.40 5.98 22.43
N LEU A 13 0.78 4.94 22.98
CA LEU A 13 0.19 3.85 22.18
C LEU A 13 -0.95 4.35 21.28
N ILE A 14 -1.80 5.25 21.78
CA ILE A 14 -2.87 5.87 20.98
C ILE A 14 -2.26 6.68 19.82
N ILE A 15 -1.23 7.49 20.08
CA ILE A 15 -0.56 8.29 19.06
C ILE A 15 0.05 7.38 17.99
N ILE A 16 0.77 6.33 18.38
CA ILE A 16 1.34 5.35 17.44
C ILE A 16 0.24 4.70 16.60
N GLY A 17 -0.87 4.29 17.22
CA GLY A 17 -2.02 3.71 16.51
C GLY A 17 -2.65 4.67 15.51
N VAL A 18 -2.80 5.95 15.87
CA VAL A 18 -3.32 7.00 14.99
C VAL A 18 -2.36 7.27 13.83
N ILE A 19 -1.06 7.38 14.09
CA ILE A 19 -0.05 7.56 13.04
C ILE A 19 -0.08 6.38 12.09
N TRP A 20 -0.08 5.14 12.60
CA TRP A 20 -0.22 3.93 11.80
C TRP A 20 -1.49 3.90 10.95
N TYR A 21 -2.61 4.37 11.51
CA TYR A 21 -3.87 4.46 10.77
C TYR A 21 -3.82 5.49 9.64
N LEU A 22 -3.14 6.63 9.88
CA LEU A 22 -2.96 7.70 8.89
C LEU A 22 -1.94 7.36 7.81
N THR A 23 -0.89 6.60 8.13
CA THR A 23 0.16 6.20 7.18
C THR A 23 -0.23 5.03 6.30
N ARG A 24 -1.32 4.29 6.60
CA ARG A 24 -1.81 3.26 5.67
C ARG A 24 -2.11 3.90 4.30
N PRO A 25 -1.46 3.45 3.22
CA PRO A 25 -1.64 4.00 1.89
C PRO A 25 -3.04 3.63 1.38
N ARG A 26 -4.05 4.44 1.74
CA ARG A 26 -5.37 4.32 1.14
C ARG A 26 -5.36 5.02 -0.21
N PRO A 27 -5.88 4.38 -1.27
CA PRO A 27 -6.03 5.04 -2.56
C PRO A 27 -6.92 6.28 -2.38
N ARG A 28 -6.40 7.45 -2.77
CA ARG A 28 -7.16 8.71 -2.84
C ARG A 28 -7.49 9.00 -4.29
N CYS A 29 -8.65 9.60 -4.51
CA CYS A 29 -9.01 10.09 -5.82
C CYS A 29 -8.06 11.20 -6.26
N PRO A 30 -7.45 11.13 -7.47
CA PRO A 30 -6.54 12.15 -7.96
C PRO A 30 -7.24 13.49 -8.23
N GLU A 31 -8.52 13.46 -8.64
CA GLU A 31 -9.25 14.70 -8.93
C GLU A 31 -9.76 15.42 -7.68
N CYS A 32 -10.51 14.74 -6.82
CA CYS A 32 -11.17 15.40 -5.68
C CYS A 32 -10.53 15.11 -4.31
N GLY A 33 -9.45 14.33 -4.27
CA GLY A 33 -8.77 13.95 -3.01
C GLY A 33 -9.58 13.02 -2.09
N SER A 34 -10.80 12.63 -2.48
CA SER A 34 -11.68 11.80 -1.66
C SER A 34 -11.06 10.42 -1.38
N ARG A 35 -11.23 9.95 -0.15
CA ARG A 35 -10.87 8.59 0.29
C ARG A 35 -11.95 7.56 -0.03
N ASN A 36 -13.11 7.99 -0.52
CA ASN A 36 -14.21 7.12 -0.88
C ASN A 36 -13.99 6.53 -2.29
N VAL A 37 -13.04 5.59 -2.36
CA VAL A 37 -12.61 4.93 -3.59
C VAL A 37 -12.97 3.45 -3.51
N THR A 38 -13.52 2.92 -4.59
CA THR A 38 -13.87 1.50 -4.75
C THR A 38 -13.01 0.88 -5.84
N ILE A 39 -12.58 -0.36 -5.65
CA ILE A 39 -11.92 -1.15 -6.70
C ILE A 39 -13.01 -1.72 -7.60
N MET A 40 -12.98 -1.37 -8.89
CA MET A 40 -13.93 -1.83 -9.89
C MET A 40 -13.46 -3.12 -10.57
N ALA A 41 -12.16 -3.24 -10.85
CA ALA A 41 -11.58 -4.42 -11.50
C ALA A 41 -10.10 -4.58 -11.13
N LYS A 42 -9.62 -5.82 -11.04
CA LYS A 42 -8.20 -6.19 -10.91
C LYS A 42 -7.88 -7.20 -12.00
N GLU A 43 -7.06 -6.79 -12.97
CA GLU A 43 -6.68 -7.62 -14.12
C GLU A 43 -5.17 -7.92 -14.04
N PRO A 44 -4.74 -9.19 -14.17
CA PRO A 44 -3.33 -9.51 -14.28
C PRO A 44 -2.82 -9.03 -15.66
N LEU A 45 -1.87 -8.09 -15.66
CA LEU A 45 -1.28 -7.57 -16.89
C LEU A 45 -0.17 -8.49 -17.38
N LYS A 46 0.85 -8.67 -16.55
CA LYS A 46 2.10 -9.37 -16.91
C LYS A 46 2.74 -9.95 -15.65
N SER A 47 3.22 -11.19 -15.74
CA SER A 47 4.24 -11.71 -14.84
C SER A 47 5.61 -11.40 -15.45
N ARG A 48 6.44 -10.62 -14.75
CA ARG A 48 7.86 -10.48 -15.09
C ARG A 48 8.68 -11.25 -14.08
N TYR A 49 9.57 -12.11 -14.55
CA TYR A 49 10.60 -12.70 -13.72
C TYR A 49 11.72 -11.66 -13.59
N PHE A 50 12.06 -11.27 -12.36
CA PHE A 50 13.16 -10.35 -12.10
C PHE A 50 14.31 -11.16 -11.51
N GLU A 51 15.38 -11.33 -12.29
CA GLU A 51 16.65 -11.79 -11.77
C GLU A 51 17.34 -10.60 -11.10
N TYR A 52 17.60 -10.71 -9.79
CA TYR A 52 18.40 -9.69 -9.11
C TYR A 52 19.80 -9.70 -9.73
N PRO A 53 20.40 -8.52 -10.02
CA PRO A 53 21.75 -8.46 -10.54
C PRO A 53 22.69 -9.13 -9.52
N SER A 54 23.15 -10.32 -9.88
CA SER A 54 23.94 -11.22 -9.06
C SER A 54 25.35 -10.68 -8.91
N GLY A 55 25.59 -9.93 -7.84
CA GLY A 55 26.89 -9.37 -7.49
C GLY A 55 27.80 -10.29 -6.66
N GLY A 56 27.62 -11.62 -6.69
CA GLY A 56 28.46 -12.53 -5.91
C GLY A 56 28.37 -14.01 -6.31
N PRO A 57 29.43 -14.80 -6.04
CA PRO A 57 29.50 -16.22 -6.40
C PRO A 57 28.67 -17.06 -5.41
N GLY A 58 27.35 -17.05 -5.58
CA GLY A 58 26.45 -17.87 -4.78
C GLY A 58 25.01 -17.41 -4.87
N GLY A 59 24.25 -18.01 -5.78
CA GLY A 59 22.79 -18.00 -5.75
C GLY A 59 22.14 -16.70 -6.24
N GLY A 60 21.94 -16.59 -7.55
CA GLY A 60 20.94 -15.67 -8.08
C GLY A 60 19.54 -16.18 -7.69
N GLY A 61 18.97 -15.64 -6.62
CA GLY A 61 17.54 -15.74 -6.40
C GLY A 61 16.82 -14.90 -7.47
N GLY A 62 15.76 -15.43 -8.06
CA GLY A 62 14.82 -14.63 -8.84
C GLY A 62 13.57 -14.38 -8.00
N ALA A 63 12.95 -13.20 -8.15
CA ALA A 63 11.63 -12.96 -7.60
C ALA A 63 10.62 -12.86 -8.75
N MET A 64 9.45 -13.48 -8.57
CA MET A 64 8.37 -13.39 -9.54
C MET A 64 7.57 -12.12 -9.26
N GLN A 65 7.63 -11.18 -10.19
CA GLN A 65 6.93 -9.91 -10.08
C GLN A 65 5.63 -9.97 -10.89
N LEU A 66 4.49 -9.98 -10.20
CA LEU A 66 3.15 -9.96 -10.78
C LEU A 66 2.67 -8.51 -10.89
N VAL A 67 2.46 -8.05 -12.12
CA VAL A 67 1.93 -6.71 -12.40
C VAL A 67 0.41 -6.82 -12.60
N TYR A 68 -0.35 -6.15 -11.76
CA TYR A 68 -1.80 -6.04 -11.85
C TYR A 68 -2.22 -4.65 -12.32
N LYS A 69 -3.16 -4.58 -13.26
CA LYS A 69 -3.91 -3.36 -13.53
C LYS A 69 -5.10 -3.31 -12.59
N VAL A 70 -5.13 -2.31 -11.72
CA VAL A 70 -6.27 -2.10 -10.82
C VAL A 70 -7.04 -0.87 -11.26
N LYS A 71 -8.32 -1.05 -11.58
CA LYS A 71 -9.24 0.02 -11.92
C LYS A 71 -9.94 0.50 -10.65
N PHE A 72 -9.74 1.78 -10.32
CA PHE A 72 -10.34 2.46 -9.19
C PHE A 72 -11.43 3.41 -9.68
N GLY A 73 -12.52 3.51 -8.92
CA GLY A 73 -13.55 4.51 -9.12
C GLY A 73 -13.80 5.29 -7.83
N CYS A 74 -13.86 6.62 -7.92
CA CYS A 74 -14.28 7.46 -6.82
C CYS A 74 -15.80 7.54 -6.77
N ARG A 75 -16.41 7.31 -5.60
CA ARG A 75 -17.87 7.45 -5.44
C ARG A 75 -18.35 8.89 -5.33
N ASN A 76 -17.43 9.85 -5.12
CA ASN A 76 -17.80 11.25 -4.87
C ASN A 76 -17.83 12.09 -6.16
N CYS A 77 -16.78 12.00 -6.99
CA CYS A 77 -16.69 12.71 -8.26
C CYS A 77 -16.92 11.81 -9.48
N HIS A 78 -17.21 10.52 -9.27
CA HIS A 78 -17.34 9.50 -10.31
C HIS A 78 -16.12 9.34 -11.24
N HIS A 79 -14.99 9.97 -10.90
CA HIS A 79 -13.74 9.82 -11.63
C HIS A 79 -13.24 8.38 -11.54
N VAL A 80 -12.81 7.84 -12.68
CA VAL A 80 -12.30 6.47 -12.82
C VAL A 80 -10.88 6.53 -13.34
N TRP A 81 -9.96 5.86 -12.65
CA TRP A 81 -8.56 5.78 -13.06
C TRP A 81 -8.01 4.38 -12.88
N THR A 82 -6.93 4.08 -13.57
CA THR A 82 -6.22 2.80 -13.46
C THR A 82 -4.84 3.02 -12.87
N LYS A 83 -4.44 2.17 -11.94
CA LYS A 83 -3.07 2.14 -11.40
C LYS A 83 -2.48 0.76 -11.59
N GLU A 84 -1.24 0.71 -12.05
CA GLU A 84 -0.47 -0.52 -12.06
C GLU A 84 0.08 -0.77 -10.65
N ILE A 85 -0.20 -1.94 -10.11
CA ILE A 85 0.30 -2.39 -8.81
C ILE A 85 1.18 -3.60 -9.06
N THR A 86 2.39 -3.50 -8.56
CA THR A 86 3.40 -4.53 -8.69
C THR A 86 3.48 -5.28 -7.36
N GLU A 87 3.11 -6.56 -7.37
CA GLU A 87 3.30 -7.46 -6.22
C GLU A 87 4.51 -8.35 -6.54
N THR A 88 5.57 -8.24 -5.74
CA THR A 88 6.73 -9.14 -5.79
C THR A 88 6.48 -10.27 -4.79
N ASN A 89 6.45 -11.52 -5.25
CA ASN A 89 6.35 -12.72 -4.41
C ASN A 89 7.73 -13.38 -4.28
#